data_AF-A0AAW3MX45-F1
#
_entry.id   AF-A0AAW3MX45-F1
#
_cell.length_a   1.000
_cell.length_b   1.000
_cell.length_c   1.000
_cell.angle_alpha   90.00
_cell.angle_beta   90.00
_cell.angle_gamma   90.00
#
_symmetry.space_group_name_H-M   'P 1'
#
loop_
_entity.id
_entity.type
_entity.pdbx_description
1 polymer ?
#
loop_
_entity_poly.entity_id
_entity_poly.type
_entity_poly.pdbx_seq_one_letter_code
_entity_poly.pdbx_strand_id
1 'polypeptide(L)'
;MTSSLLKLSAAALAAVSLNAFAAPADSAPPKVFNDVGVTVQSRICGELMAGLALGGVQALKMQFPGGKVPEVKRKPVYDTSAQAVVLLSMAGSLKLEERLKAGEIAAAIEKMEPQVHVDTAMFCQRRVEAWIRAGEVKKDFVIQAYDQAQQLMDKAFAASGSGDDDQ
;
A
#
# COMPACT_ATOMS: atom_id res chain seq x y z
N MET A 1 -36.65 57.09 5.20
CA MET A 1 -35.40 57.25 4.42
C MET A 1 -34.51 56.07 4.74
N THR A 2 -34.09 55.40 3.68
CA THR A 2 -33.31 54.16 3.60
C THR A 2 -31.86 54.36 4.03
N SER A 3 -31.27 53.32 4.64
CA SER A 3 -30.10 52.60 4.12
C SER A 3 -29.33 51.93 5.27
N SER A 4 -29.54 50.62 5.45
CA SER A 4 -28.57 49.76 6.13
C SER A 4 -27.80 48.97 5.08
N LEU A 5 -26.49 49.12 5.17
CA LEU A 5 -25.45 48.57 4.32
C LEU A 5 -25.39 47.03 4.45
N LEU A 6 -25.17 46.40 3.30
CA LEU A 6 -24.29 45.25 3.09
C LEU A 6 -24.40 44.08 4.09
N LYS A 7 -25.11 43.03 3.68
CA LYS A 7 -24.68 41.65 3.98
C LYS A 7 -24.64 40.84 2.70
N LEU A 8 -23.44 40.81 2.14
CA LEU A 8 -23.02 39.86 1.12
C LEU A 8 -23.12 38.42 1.66
N SER A 9 -23.62 37.57 0.77
CA SER A 9 -23.09 36.24 0.47
C SER A 9 -23.34 35.08 1.43
N ALA A 10 -24.25 34.22 0.94
CA ALA A 10 -24.01 32.80 0.72
C ALA A 10 -23.50 31.97 1.91
N ALA A 11 -24.44 31.34 2.60
CA ALA A 11 -24.22 30.04 3.21
C ALA A 11 -25.34 29.11 2.74
N ALA A 12 -25.31 28.76 1.45
CA ALA A 12 -25.95 27.53 1.00
C ALA A 12 -25.14 26.39 1.62
N LEU A 13 -25.62 25.88 2.76
CA LEU A 13 -25.24 24.57 3.27
C LEU A 13 -25.69 23.54 2.23
N ALA A 14 -24.90 23.39 1.18
CA ALA A 14 -24.89 22.17 0.40
C ALA A 14 -24.32 21.10 1.34
N ALA A 15 -25.23 20.45 2.06
CA ALA A 15 -24.98 19.14 2.62
C ALA A 15 -24.48 18.29 1.46
N VAL A 16 -23.16 18.08 1.39
CA VAL A 16 -22.57 17.04 0.58
C VAL A 16 -23.08 15.76 1.22
N SER A 17 -24.22 15.30 0.70
CA SER A 17 -24.64 13.92 0.81
C SER A 17 -23.46 13.09 0.31
N LEU A 18 -22.68 12.59 1.26
CA LEU A 18 -21.80 11.45 1.12
C LEU A 18 -22.69 10.30 0.65
N ASN A 19 -22.93 10.25 -0.65
CA ASN A 19 -23.28 9.01 -1.30
C ASN A 19 -22.01 8.15 -1.20
N ALA A 20 -21.86 7.52 -0.04
CA ALA A 20 -21.09 6.31 0.12
C ALA A 20 -21.80 5.27 -0.77
N PHE A 21 -21.48 5.30 -2.06
CA PHE A 21 -21.58 4.12 -2.88
C PHE A 21 -20.58 3.15 -2.29
N ALA A 22 -21.04 2.37 -1.31
CA ALA A 22 -20.33 1.21 -0.84
C ALA A 22 -20.08 0.34 -2.07
N ALA A 23 -18.82 0.34 -2.53
CA ALA A 23 -18.32 -0.71 -3.40
C ALA A 23 -18.74 -2.06 -2.78
N PRO A 24 -19.11 -3.07 -3.59
CA PRO A 24 -19.59 -4.35 -3.08
C PRO A 24 -18.61 -4.85 -2.03
N ALA A 25 -19.13 -5.07 -0.83
CA ALA A 25 -18.35 -5.41 0.36
C ALA A 25 -17.34 -6.50 0.00
N ASP A 26 -16.08 -6.08 -0.03
CA ASP A 26 -14.94 -6.98 -0.02
C ASP A 26 -15.21 -8.05 1.05
N SER A 27 -14.81 -9.29 0.74
CA SER A 27 -14.76 -10.40 1.70
C SER A 27 -14.38 -9.89 3.09
N ALA A 28 -15.14 -10.31 4.12
CA ALA A 28 -14.92 -9.87 5.48
C ALA A 28 -13.43 -9.88 5.82
N PRO A 29 -12.91 -8.80 6.45
CA PRO A 29 -11.47 -8.68 6.69
C PRO A 29 -10.97 -9.90 7.47
N PRO A 30 -9.78 -10.44 7.13
CA PRO A 30 -9.15 -11.50 7.89
C PRO A 30 -9.13 -11.20 9.40
N LYS A 31 -9.25 -12.25 10.23
CA LYS A 31 -9.37 -12.11 11.70
C LYS A 31 -8.25 -11.30 12.35
N VAL A 32 -7.07 -11.26 11.73
CA VAL A 32 -5.93 -10.44 12.17
C VAL A 32 -6.24 -8.94 12.24
N PHE A 33 -7.33 -8.50 11.58
CA PHE A 33 -7.78 -7.11 11.55
C PHE A 33 -8.93 -6.79 12.50
N ASN A 34 -9.46 -7.77 13.25
CA ASN A 34 -10.69 -7.59 14.05
C ASN A 34 -10.62 -6.43 15.05
N ASP A 35 -9.44 -6.17 15.61
CA ASP A 35 -9.25 -5.19 16.69
C ASP A 35 -8.62 -3.87 16.23
N VAL A 36 -8.52 -3.64 14.91
CA VAL A 36 -7.83 -2.47 14.36
C VAL A 36 -8.72 -1.68 13.40
N GLY A 37 -8.67 -0.36 13.52
CA GLY A 37 -9.36 0.55 12.63
C GLY A 37 -8.81 0.52 11.20
N VAL A 38 -9.62 0.97 10.24
CA VAL A 38 -9.32 0.91 8.80
C VAL A 38 -7.95 1.50 8.44
N THR A 39 -7.56 2.61 9.06
CA THR A 39 -6.27 3.25 8.84
C THR A 39 -5.09 2.38 9.24
N VAL A 40 -5.20 1.69 10.38
CA VAL A 40 -4.18 0.74 10.87
C VAL A 40 -4.18 -0.52 10.00
N GLN A 41 -5.34 -0.99 9.52
CA GLN A 41 -5.41 -2.08 8.54
C GLN A 41 -4.64 -1.75 7.26
N SER A 42 -4.84 -0.54 6.71
CA SER A 42 -4.09 -0.06 5.53
C SER A 42 -2.59 -0.04 5.80
N ARG A 43 -2.16 0.37 7.00
CA ARG A 43 -0.75 0.34 7.38
C ARG A 43 -0.21 -1.09 7.44
N ILE A 44 -0.90 -2.01 8.12
CA ILE A 44 -0.50 -3.42 8.22
C ILE A 44 -0.38 -4.02 6.81
N CYS A 45 -1.38 -3.79 5.96
CA CYS A 45 -1.35 -4.24 4.57
C CYS A 45 -0.17 -3.64 3.80
N GLY A 46 0.11 -2.35 3.96
CA GLY A 46 1.24 -1.70 3.30
C GLY A 46 2.59 -2.31 3.71
N GLU A 47 2.78 -2.56 5.01
CA GLU A 47 3.99 -3.21 5.53
C GLU A 47 4.12 -4.65 5.05
N LEU A 48 3.02 -5.43 5.07
CA LEU A 48 3.01 -6.81 4.58
C LEU A 48 3.38 -6.89 3.10
N MET A 49 2.78 -6.02 2.26
CA MET A 49 3.08 -6.00 0.83
C MET A 49 4.53 -5.55 0.56
N ALA A 50 5.06 -4.62 1.36
CA ALA A 50 6.47 -4.23 1.27
C ALA A 50 7.41 -5.40 1.64
N GLY A 51 7.11 -6.13 2.72
CA GLY A 51 7.83 -7.33 3.13
C GLY A 51 7.82 -8.42 2.06
N LEU A 52 6.64 -8.68 1.47
CA LEU A 52 6.49 -9.61 0.35
C LEU A 52 7.31 -9.20 -0.89
N ALA A 53 7.31 -7.92 -1.25
CA ALA A 53 8.11 -7.43 -2.37
C ALA A 53 9.61 -7.66 -2.11
N LEU A 54 10.11 -7.32 -0.92
CA LEU A 54 11.51 -7.53 -0.54
C LEU A 54 11.88 -9.03 -0.48
N GLY A 55 10.99 -9.86 0.06
CA GLY A 55 11.14 -11.32 0.04
C GLY A 55 11.21 -11.87 -1.39
N GLY A 56 10.40 -11.32 -2.30
CA GLY A 56 10.43 -11.63 -3.73
C GLY A 56 11.74 -11.22 -4.40
N VAL A 57 12.29 -10.04 -4.08
CA VAL A 57 13.64 -9.64 -4.51
C VAL A 57 14.67 -10.68 -4.07
N GLN A 58 14.67 -11.05 -2.79
CA GLN A 58 15.64 -12.00 -2.25
C GLN A 58 15.52 -13.38 -2.89
N ALA A 59 14.29 -13.89 -3.06
CA ALA A 59 14.03 -15.15 -3.73
C ALA A 59 14.54 -15.17 -5.18
N LEU A 60 14.31 -14.08 -5.92
CA LEU A 60 14.79 -13.94 -7.30
C LEU A 60 16.31 -13.83 -7.36
N LYS A 61 16.96 -13.13 -6.42
CA LYS A 61 18.43 -13.06 -6.36
C LYS A 61 19.06 -14.43 -6.09
N MET A 62 18.42 -15.26 -5.25
CA MET A 62 18.83 -16.65 -5.04
C MET A 62 18.61 -17.55 -6.28
N GLN A 63 17.55 -17.28 -7.06
CA GLN A 63 17.27 -18.02 -8.29
C GLN A 63 18.22 -17.63 -9.45
N PHE A 64 18.69 -16.38 -9.47
CA PHE A 64 19.59 -15.85 -10.50
C PHE A 64 20.90 -15.33 -9.88
N PRO A 65 21.72 -16.20 -9.26
CA PRO A 65 22.95 -15.78 -8.60
C PRO A 65 23.93 -15.21 -9.63
N GLY A 66 24.32 -13.93 -9.48
CA GLY A 66 25.26 -13.24 -10.38
C GLY A 66 24.70 -12.84 -11.75
N GLY A 67 23.42 -13.11 -12.03
CA GLY A 67 22.76 -12.77 -13.28
C GLY A 67 21.77 -11.61 -13.15
N LYS A 68 21.50 -10.91 -14.27
CA LYS A 68 20.41 -9.93 -14.32
C LYS A 68 19.07 -10.66 -14.24
N VAL A 69 18.27 -10.38 -13.21
CA VAL A 69 16.91 -10.93 -13.08
C VAL A 69 16.05 -10.42 -14.27
N PRO A 70 15.40 -11.32 -15.04
CA PRO A 70 14.56 -10.91 -16.16
C PRO A 70 13.45 -9.96 -15.74
N GLU A 71 13.14 -8.96 -16.56
CA GLU A 71 12.11 -7.95 -16.25
C GLU A 71 10.73 -8.59 -15.97
N VAL A 72 10.36 -9.60 -16.73
CA VAL A 72 9.11 -10.37 -16.52
C VAL A 72 9.03 -11.02 -15.14
N LYS A 73 10.18 -11.33 -14.52
CA LYS A 73 10.25 -11.86 -13.15
C LYS A 73 10.28 -10.77 -12.09
N ARG A 74 10.79 -9.57 -12.43
CA ARG A 74 10.79 -8.40 -11.54
C ARG A 74 9.43 -7.71 -11.47
N LYS A 75 8.63 -7.76 -12.54
CA LYS A 75 7.33 -7.08 -12.59
C LYS A 75 6.40 -7.38 -11.41
N PRO A 76 6.20 -8.64 -10.95
CA PRO A 76 5.35 -8.91 -9.79
C PRO A 76 5.86 -8.26 -8.49
N VAL A 77 7.18 -8.14 -8.34
CA VAL A 77 7.79 -7.44 -7.20
C VAL A 77 7.48 -5.95 -7.26
N TYR A 78 7.58 -5.33 -8.44
CA TYR A 78 7.22 -3.93 -8.65
C TYR A 78 5.73 -3.69 -8.40
N ASP A 79 4.86 -4.55 -8.93
CA ASP A 79 3.41 -4.46 -8.73
C ASP A 79 3.05 -4.54 -7.24
N THR A 80 3.64 -5.50 -6.51
CA THR A 80 3.43 -5.67 -5.06
C THR A 80 3.96 -4.46 -4.28
N SER A 81 5.15 -3.96 -4.64
CA SER A 81 5.72 -2.77 -4.01
C SER A 81 4.92 -1.50 -4.31
N ALA A 82 4.29 -1.38 -5.48
CA ALA A 82 3.43 -0.25 -5.81
C ALA A 82 2.14 -0.29 -4.98
N GLN A 83 1.55 -1.47 -4.80
CA GLN A 83 0.42 -1.67 -3.90
C GLN A 83 0.78 -1.30 -2.45
N ALA A 84 1.98 -1.66 -2.00
CA ALA A 84 2.49 -1.25 -0.69
C ALA A 84 2.53 0.28 -0.55
N VAL A 85 3.08 1.00 -1.54
CA VAL A 85 3.11 2.47 -1.54
C VAL A 85 1.70 3.05 -1.43
N VAL A 86 0.74 2.53 -2.21
CA VAL A 86 -0.66 2.98 -2.14
C VAL A 86 -1.26 2.77 -0.75
N LEU A 87 -1.10 1.57 -0.18
CA LEU A 87 -1.62 1.23 1.15
C LEU A 87 -1.01 2.10 2.24
N LEU A 88 0.30 2.33 2.19
CA LEU A 88 1.01 3.18 3.15
C LEU A 88 0.57 4.64 3.06
N SER A 89 0.29 5.15 1.85
CA SER A 89 -0.25 6.50 1.67
C SER A 89 -1.70 6.62 2.17
N MET A 90 -2.52 5.60 1.92
CA MET A 90 -3.92 5.56 2.38
C MET A 90 -4.04 5.37 3.90
N ALA A 91 -2.98 4.90 4.57
CA ALA A 91 -2.90 4.87 6.03
C ALA A 91 -2.74 6.26 6.67
N GLY A 92 -2.50 7.33 5.89
CA GLY A 92 -2.41 8.69 6.40
C GLY A 92 -1.44 8.87 7.57
N SER A 93 -1.75 9.80 8.46
CA SER A 93 -0.88 10.16 9.59
C SER A 93 -1.24 9.38 10.86
N LEU A 94 -0.66 8.19 11.00
CA LEU A 94 -0.65 7.44 12.27
C LEU A 94 0.44 7.94 13.22
N LYS A 95 0.22 7.78 14.53
CA LYS A 95 1.26 7.98 15.57
C LYS A 95 2.37 6.94 15.41
N LEU A 96 3.57 7.24 15.93
CA LEU A 96 4.70 6.32 15.85
C LEU A 96 4.39 4.93 16.43
N GLU A 97 3.75 4.88 17.61
CA GLU A 97 3.36 3.62 18.26
C GLU A 97 2.41 2.77 17.40
N GLU A 98 1.44 3.41 16.74
CA GLU A 98 0.51 2.72 15.84
C GLU A 98 1.21 2.18 14.60
N ARG A 99 2.19 2.93 14.06
CA ARG A 99 3.01 2.48 12.93
C ARG A 99 3.88 1.28 13.30
N LEU A 100 4.50 1.32 14.48
CA LEU A 100 5.34 0.21 14.97
C LEU A 100 4.50 -1.03 15.20
N LYS A 101 3.36 -0.90 15.91
CA LYS A 101 2.43 -2.01 16.13
C LYS A 101 1.92 -2.60 14.82
N ALA A 102 1.61 -1.77 13.83
CA ALA A 102 1.20 -2.25 12.51
C ALA A 102 2.31 -3.06 11.81
N GLY A 103 3.56 -2.61 11.91
CA GLY A 103 4.72 -3.35 11.40
C GLY A 103 4.94 -4.68 12.12
N GLU A 104 4.77 -4.71 13.44
CA GLU A 104 4.84 -5.96 14.23
C GLU A 104 3.76 -6.96 13.80
N ILE A 105 2.53 -6.49 13.58
CA ILE A 105 1.44 -7.34 13.10
C ILE A 105 1.73 -7.86 11.70
N ALA A 106 2.23 -7.01 10.78
CA ALA A 106 2.62 -7.44 9.44
C ALA A 106 3.71 -8.53 9.48
N ALA A 107 4.76 -8.34 10.28
CA ALA A 107 5.82 -9.33 10.46
C ALA A 107 5.33 -10.63 11.14
N ALA A 108 4.30 -10.54 12.00
CA ALA A 108 3.66 -11.72 12.58
C ALA A 108 2.85 -12.50 11.54
N ILE A 109 2.14 -11.83 10.63
CA ILE A 109 1.38 -12.45 9.54
C ILE A 109 2.28 -13.30 8.65
N GLU A 110 3.48 -12.81 8.32
CA GLU A 110 4.45 -13.56 7.49
C GLU A 110 4.86 -14.91 8.11
N LYS A 111 4.71 -15.05 9.43
CA LYS A 111 5.04 -16.26 10.20
C LYS A 111 3.82 -17.13 10.52
N MET A 112 2.62 -16.72 10.10
CA MET A 112 1.40 -17.50 10.27
C MET A 112 1.37 -18.69 9.31
N GLU A 113 0.38 -19.57 9.51
CA GLU A 113 0.06 -20.64 8.56
C GLU A 113 -0.03 -20.09 7.13
N PRO A 114 0.54 -20.78 6.12
CA PRO A 114 0.65 -20.27 4.76
C PRO A 114 -0.68 -19.78 4.18
N GLN A 115 -1.78 -20.48 4.48
CA GLN A 115 -3.10 -20.07 3.99
C GLN A 115 -3.54 -18.73 4.57
N VAL A 116 -3.32 -18.49 5.86
CA VAL A 116 -3.69 -17.23 6.54
C VAL A 116 -2.87 -16.07 5.99
N HIS A 117 -1.58 -16.28 5.77
CA HIS A 117 -0.71 -15.31 5.12
C HIS A 117 -1.24 -14.97 3.71
N VAL A 118 -1.45 -15.98 2.86
CA VAL A 118 -1.94 -15.77 1.48
C VAL A 118 -3.29 -15.06 1.46
N ASP A 119 -4.25 -15.47 2.30
CA ASP A 119 -5.57 -14.84 2.36
C ASP A 119 -5.46 -13.36 2.77
N THR A 120 -4.55 -13.05 3.70
CA THR A 120 -4.31 -11.68 4.15
C THR A 120 -3.67 -10.83 3.06
N ALA A 121 -2.67 -11.36 2.35
CA ALA A 121 -2.04 -10.66 1.22
C ALA A 121 -3.05 -10.41 0.09
N MET A 122 -3.87 -11.41 -0.24
CA MET A 122 -4.94 -11.29 -1.25
C MET A 122 -5.99 -10.25 -0.86
N PHE A 123 -6.36 -10.18 0.42
CA PHE A 123 -7.23 -9.13 0.92
C PHE A 123 -6.61 -7.73 0.72
N CYS A 124 -5.33 -7.56 1.07
CA CYS A 124 -4.62 -6.30 0.89
C CYS A 124 -4.54 -5.87 -0.58
N GLN A 125 -4.28 -6.81 -1.49
CA GLN A 125 -4.29 -6.55 -2.93
C GLN A 125 -5.68 -6.12 -3.42
N ARG A 126 -6.74 -6.89 -3.09
CA ARG A 126 -8.12 -6.59 -3.52
C ARG A 126 -8.57 -5.22 -3.04
N ARG A 127 -8.16 -4.83 -1.83
CA ARG A 127 -8.46 -3.51 -1.27
C ARG A 127 -7.90 -2.37 -2.15
N VAL A 128 -6.66 -2.49 -2.63
CA VAL A 128 -6.07 -1.51 -3.55
C VAL A 128 -6.83 -1.48 -4.87
N GLU A 129 -7.16 -2.65 -5.43
CA GLU A 129 -7.93 -2.76 -6.66
C GLU A 129 -9.32 -2.13 -6.53
N ALA A 130 -9.98 -2.31 -5.38
CA ALA A 130 -11.27 -1.72 -5.07
C ALA A 130 -11.19 -0.20 -5.01
N TRP A 131 -10.18 0.36 -4.35
CA TRP A 131 -9.96 1.82 -4.29
C TRP A 131 -9.67 2.44 -5.65
N ILE A 132 -8.87 1.77 -6.48
CA ILE A 132 -8.60 2.22 -7.85
C ILE A 132 -9.89 2.20 -8.68
N ARG A 133 -10.70 1.13 -8.57
CA ARG A 133 -11.97 1.00 -9.28
C ARG A 133 -12.99 2.04 -8.84
N ALA A 134 -13.04 2.35 -7.54
CA ALA A 134 -13.91 3.36 -6.96
C ALA A 134 -13.45 4.79 -7.25
N GLY A 135 -12.23 4.98 -7.77
CA GLY A 135 -11.64 6.30 -8.03
C GLY A 135 -11.16 7.02 -6.76
N GLU A 136 -11.11 6.32 -5.62
CA GLU A 136 -10.55 6.83 -4.36
C GLU A 136 -9.03 7.03 -4.49
N VAL A 137 -8.37 6.17 -5.26
CA VAL A 137 -6.97 6.31 -5.66
C VAL A 137 -6.90 6.80 -7.09
N LYS A 138 -6.34 8.00 -7.29
CA LYS A 138 -6.21 8.62 -8.62
C LYS A 138 -5.19 7.88 -9.48
N LYS A 139 -5.45 7.78 -10.79
CA LYS A 139 -4.55 7.13 -11.75
C LYS A 139 -3.13 7.68 -11.71
N ASP A 140 -2.96 9.00 -11.64
CA ASP A 140 -1.64 9.64 -11.58
C ASP A 140 -0.84 9.20 -10.36
N PHE A 141 -1.52 9.00 -9.23
CA PHE A 141 -0.89 8.49 -8.02
C PHE A 141 -0.48 7.01 -8.16
N VAL A 142 -1.27 6.19 -8.85
CA VAL A 142 -0.88 4.80 -9.16
C VAL A 142 0.39 4.76 -10.01
N ILE A 143 0.50 5.65 -11.01
CA ILE A 143 1.70 5.77 -11.85
C ILE A 143 2.91 6.16 -10.99
N GLN A 144 2.77 7.19 -10.15
CA GLN A 144 3.83 7.62 -9.23
C GLN A 144 4.25 6.51 -8.25
N ALA A 145 3.27 5.77 -7.71
CA ALA A 145 3.53 4.64 -6.82
C ALA A 145 4.32 3.53 -7.54
N TYR A 146 4.02 3.27 -8.81
CA TYR A 146 4.76 2.31 -9.62
C TYR A 146 6.19 2.79 -9.91
N ASP A 147 6.37 4.05 -10.31
CA ASP A 147 7.70 4.63 -10.55
C ASP A 147 8.58 4.58 -9.29
N GLN A 148 8.00 4.92 -8.13
CA GLN A 148 8.69 4.84 -6.84
C GLN A 148 9.03 3.38 -6.48
N ALA A 149 8.08 2.46 -6.66
CA ALA A 149 8.30 1.04 -6.42
C ALA A 149 9.42 0.47 -7.29
N GLN A 150 9.43 0.79 -8.58
CA GLN A 150 10.47 0.36 -9.50
C GLN A 150 11.84 0.87 -9.06
N GLN A 151 11.97 2.15 -8.71
CA GLN A 151 13.23 2.71 -8.21
C GLN A 151 13.73 2.05 -6.92
N LEU A 152 12.83 1.81 -5.96
CA LEU A 152 13.17 1.15 -4.69
C LEU A 152 13.61 -0.29 -4.90
N MET A 153 12.89 -1.04 -5.73
CA MET A 153 13.17 -2.44 -5.97
C MET A 153 14.40 -2.64 -6.86
N ASP A 154 14.66 -1.75 -7.82
CA ASP A 154 15.90 -1.78 -8.61
C ASP A 154 17.12 -1.56 -7.71
N LYS A 155 17.04 -0.66 -6.72
CA LYS A 155 18.09 -0.51 -5.70
C LYS A 155 18.26 -1.79 -4.87
N ALA A 156 17.16 -2.43 -4.46
CA ALA A 156 17.21 -3.69 -3.71
C ALA A 156 17.82 -4.84 -4.53
N PHE A 157 17.54 -4.92 -5.83
CA PHE A 157 18.20 -5.85 -6.75
C PHE A 157 19.70 -5.55 -6.86
N ALA A 158 20.10 -4.29 -6.92
CA ALA A 158 21.51 -3.87 -7.03
C ALA A 158 22.32 -4.06 -5.73
N ALA A 159 21.69 -4.04 -4.55
CA ALA A 159 22.34 -4.05 -3.24
C ALA A 159 23.03 -5.38 -2.82
N SER A 160 23.54 -6.18 -3.77
CA SER A 160 24.39 -7.34 -3.49
C SER A 160 25.55 -7.44 -4.49
N GLY A 161 26.31 -6.36 -4.60
CA GLY A 161 27.62 -6.32 -5.25
C GLY A 161 28.63 -5.72 -4.29
N SER A 162 29.07 -6.47 -3.29
CA SER A 162 30.41 -6.32 -2.72
C SER A 162 31.29 -7.35 -3.42
N GLY A 163 31.57 -7.09 -4.69
CA GLY A 163 32.75 -7.61 -5.35
C GLY A 163 33.73 -6.46 -5.40
N ASP A 164 34.88 -6.64 -4.76
CA ASP A 164 36.00 -5.71 -4.75
C ASP A 164 36.30 -5.19 -6.16
N ASP A 165 36.06 -3.90 -6.41
CA ASP A 165 36.70 -3.13 -7.50
C ASP A 165 37.74 -2.17 -6.88
N ASP A 166 38.49 -2.64 -5.88
CA ASP A 166 39.74 -2.04 -5.39
C ASP A 166 40.87 -3.09 -5.50
N GLN A 167 41.39 -3.31 -6.71
CA GLN A 167 42.83 -3.50 -7.01
C GLN A 167 43.13 -3.66 -8.51
#